data_AF-A0A527ZRV3-F1
#
_entry.id   AF-A0A527ZRV3-F1
#
_cell.length_a   1.000
_cell.length_b   1.000
_cell.length_c   1.000
_cell.angle_alpha   90.00
_cell.angle_beta   90.00
_cell.angle_gamma   90.00
#
_symmetry.space_group_name_H-M   'P 1'
#
loop_
_entity.id
_entity.type
_entity.pdbx_description
1 polymer ?
#
loop_
_entity_poly.entity_id
_entity_poly.type
_entity_poly.pdbx_seq_one_letter_code
_entity_poly.pdbx_strand_id
1 'polypeptide(L)'
;MPVKLFSDVTSATSRATQLGHIMHWCADNDLPPLTVLVVNAKTGLPGAGLWRIENLHADREKVFGYSWYQLVPPTIEELNEADKARKNAKKRG
;
A
#
# COMPACT_ATOMS: atom_id res chain seq x y z
N MET A 1 -30.40 -4.22 -20.16
CA MET A 1 -28.97 -3.90 -20.36
C MET A 1 -28.16 -4.74 -19.39
N PRO A 2 -27.31 -5.68 -19.81
CA PRO A 2 -26.52 -6.47 -18.87
C PRO A 2 -25.30 -5.66 -18.41
N VAL A 3 -25.23 -5.42 -17.10
CA VAL A 3 -24.03 -4.95 -16.42
C VAL A 3 -22.98 -6.05 -16.57
N LYS A 4 -21.87 -5.77 -17.26
CA LYS A 4 -20.74 -6.69 -17.32
C LYS A 4 -20.10 -6.74 -15.92
N LEU A 5 -20.35 -7.84 -15.22
CA LEU A 5 -19.58 -8.23 -14.05
C LEU A 5 -18.15 -8.49 -14.53
N PHE A 6 -17.17 -7.72 -14.07
CA PHE A 6 -15.75 -7.98 -14.33
C PHE A 6 -15.37 -9.28 -13.62
N SER A 7 -15.53 -10.42 -14.29
CA SER A 7 -15.34 -11.75 -13.71
C SER A 7 -13.91 -12.28 -13.75
N ASP A 8 -12.95 -11.58 -14.35
CA ASP A 8 -11.59 -12.12 -14.52
C ASP A 8 -10.49 -11.11 -14.19
N VAL A 9 -10.25 -10.89 -12.89
CA VAL A 9 -8.91 -10.59 -12.38
C VAL A 9 -8.58 -11.65 -11.32
N THR A 10 -8.39 -12.87 -11.79
CA THR A 10 -7.83 -13.95 -10.98
C THR A 10 -6.33 -14.00 -11.21
N SER A 11 -5.61 -13.14 -10.49
CA SER A 11 -4.18 -13.34 -10.25
C SER A 11 -3.88 -12.81 -8.85
N ALA A 12 -3.46 -13.68 -7.95
CA ALA A 12 -3.03 -13.32 -6.59
C ALA A 12 -1.93 -12.23 -6.58
N THR A 13 -1.32 -11.95 -7.73
CA THR A 13 -0.33 -10.91 -7.97
C THR A 13 -0.92 -9.49 -8.02
N SER A 14 -2.19 -9.29 -8.39
CA SER A 14 -2.73 -7.93 -8.65
C SER A 14 -2.80 -7.06 -7.40
N ARG A 15 -3.32 -7.62 -6.29
CA ARG A 15 -3.49 -6.88 -5.02
C ARG A 15 -2.17 -6.61 -4.31
N ALA A 16 -1.26 -7.58 -4.29
CA ALA A 16 0.06 -7.41 -3.70
C ALA A 16 0.88 -6.34 -4.47
N THR A 17 0.69 -6.28 -5.78
CA THR A 17 1.31 -5.24 -6.62
C THR A 17 0.76 -3.86 -6.28
N GLN A 18 -0.56 -3.72 -6.17
CA GLN A 18 -1.22 -2.43 -5.84
C GLN A 18 -0.79 -1.87 -4.49
N LEU A 19 -0.70 -2.71 -3.45
CA LEU A 19 -0.24 -2.26 -2.12
C LEU A 19 1.23 -1.84 -2.10
N GLY A 20 2.06 -2.41 -2.98
CA GLY A 20 3.46 -2.02 -3.14
C GLY A 20 3.60 -0.55 -3.51
N HIS A 21 2.83 -0.09 -4.49
CA HIS A 21 2.83 1.33 -4.91
C HIS A 21 2.51 2.29 -3.76
N ILE A 22 1.44 2.02 -3.01
CA ILE A 22 1.01 2.87 -1.88
C ILE A 22 2.07 2.86 -0.78
N MET A 23 2.60 1.67 -0.44
CA MET A 23 3.61 1.53 0.60
C MET A 23 4.90 2.27 0.25
N HIS A 24 5.38 2.17 -1.00
CA HIS A 24 6.58 2.85 -1.44
C HIS A 24 6.38 4.37 -1.47
N TRP A 25 5.25 4.84 -1.98
CA TRP A 25 4.95 6.26 -2.01
C TRP A 25 4.81 6.86 -0.60
N CYS A 26 4.16 6.17 0.34
CA CYS A 26 4.12 6.60 1.74
C CYS A 26 5.52 6.62 2.36
N ALA A 27 6.40 5.70 1.95
CA ALA A 27 7.78 5.66 2.43
C ALA A 27 8.61 6.84 1.92
N ASP A 28 8.47 7.20 0.65
CA ASP A 28 9.22 8.29 0.03
C ASP A 28 8.74 9.69 0.49
N ASN A 29 7.52 9.80 1.02
CA ASN A 29 6.92 11.06 1.50
C ASN A 29 6.84 11.15 3.04
N ASP A 30 7.52 10.27 3.77
CA ASP A 30 7.50 10.22 5.24
C ASP A 30 6.09 10.16 5.86
N LEU A 31 5.16 9.51 5.15
CA LEU A 31 3.80 9.33 5.59
C LEU A 31 3.64 8.09 6.47
N PRO A 32 2.65 8.08 7.38
CA PRO A 32 2.24 6.89 8.10
C PRO A 32 1.91 5.74 7.14
N PRO A 33 2.26 4.48 7.47
CA PRO A 33 2.12 3.37 6.55
C PRO A 33 0.65 2.95 6.42
N LEU A 34 -0.07 3.53 5.46
CA LEU A 34 -1.51 3.28 5.25
C LEU A 34 -1.85 1.80 5.07
N THR A 35 -0.91 1.01 4.56
CA THR A 35 -1.03 -0.45 4.40
C THR A 35 -1.19 -1.22 5.71
N VAL A 36 -0.90 -0.61 6.86
CA VAL A 36 -1.13 -1.19 8.20
C VAL A 36 -2.61 -1.50 8.46
N LEU A 37 -3.53 -0.80 7.77
CA LEU A 37 -4.97 -1.04 7.86
C LEU A 37 -5.42 -2.27 7.06
N VAL A 38 -4.58 -2.76 6.13
CA VAL A 38 -4.91 -3.89 5.27
C VAL A 38 -4.47 -5.18 5.95
N VAL A 39 -5.41 -5.76 6.68
CA VAL A 39 -5.20 -6.98 7.47
C VAL A 39 -5.91 -8.19 6.87
N ASN A 40 -5.40 -9.37 7.19
CA ASN A 40 -6.12 -10.60 6.92
C ASN A 40 -7.37 -10.68 7.80
N ALA A 41 -8.53 -10.94 7.21
CA ALA A 41 -9.81 -10.96 7.91
C ALA A 41 -9.91 -12.02 9.03
N LYS A 42 -9.14 -13.12 8.93
CA LYS A 42 -9.15 -14.20 9.95
C LYS A 42 -8.20 -13.92 11.10
N THR A 43 -7.01 -13.38 10.82
CA THR A 43 -5.97 -13.20 11.85
C THR A 43 -5.94 -11.79 12.43
N GLY A 44 -6.51 -10.81 11.74
CA GLY A 44 -6.40 -9.39 12.10
C GLY A 44 -4.98 -8.83 11.93
N LEU A 45 -4.07 -9.58 11.30
CA LEU A 45 -2.68 -9.19 11.11
C LEU A 45 -2.38 -8.77 9.66
N PRO A 46 -1.46 -7.82 9.44
CA PRO A 46 -0.97 -7.47 8.11
C PRO A 46 -0.26 -8.64 7.41
N GLY A 47 -0.21 -8.60 6.07
CA GLY A 47 0.55 -9.58 5.29
C GLY A 47 2.07 -9.40 5.42
N ALA A 48 2.82 -10.50 5.26
CA ALA A 48 4.29 -10.56 5.46
C ALA A 48 5.14 -9.65 4.54
N GLY A 49 4.54 -9.01 3.53
CA GLY A 49 5.24 -8.08 2.61
C GLY A 49 5.26 -6.63 3.07
N LEU A 50 4.63 -6.29 4.20
CA LEU A 50 4.48 -4.93 4.69
C LEU A 50 5.56 -4.61 5.72
N TRP A 51 6.73 -4.19 5.22
CA TRP A 51 7.96 -4.03 6.01
C TRP A 51 8.06 -2.70 6.80
N ARG A 52 7.16 -1.74 6.56
CA ARG A 52 7.09 -0.46 7.28
C ARG A 52 6.32 -0.52 8.61
N ILE A 53 5.87 -1.71 9.01
CA ILE A 53 5.10 -1.90 10.24
C ILE A 53 6.10 -2.30 11.32
N GLU A 54 6.50 -1.33 12.15
CA GLU A 54 7.41 -1.57 13.28
C GLU A 54 6.63 -1.96 14.52
N ASN A 55 5.51 -1.26 14.76
CA ASN A 55 4.58 -1.54 15.84
C ASN A 55 3.16 -1.38 15.32
N LEU A 56 2.48 -2.51 15.10
CA LEU A 56 1.15 -2.55 14.51
C LEU A 56 0.16 -1.58 15.17
N HIS A 57 0.15 -1.50 16.49
CA HIS A 57 -0.78 -0.63 17.21
C HIS A 57 -0.38 0.84 17.07
N ALA A 58 0.89 1.16 17.31
CA ALA A 58 1.36 2.54 17.21
C ALA A 58 1.23 3.09 15.78
N ASP A 59 1.55 2.29 14.77
CA ASP A 59 1.47 2.70 13.37
C ASP A 59 0.02 2.84 12.89
N ARG A 60 -0.91 2.04 13.42
CA ARG A 60 -2.36 2.24 13.21
C ARG A 60 -2.82 3.58 13.78
N GLU A 61 -2.42 3.91 15.00
CA GLU A 61 -2.79 5.21 15.61
C GLU A 61 -2.22 6.38 14.82
N LYS A 62 -0.97 6.29 14.32
CA LYS A 62 -0.39 7.31 13.42
C LYS A 62 -1.22 7.49 12.16
N VAL A 63 -1.70 6.41 11.55
CA VAL A 63 -2.55 6.47 10.35
C VAL A 63 -3.90 7.11 10.67
N PHE A 64 -4.55 6.77 11.79
CA PHE A 64 -5.82 7.39 12.18
C PHE A 64 -5.69 8.86 12.58
N GLY A 65 -4.57 9.25 13.19
CA GLY A 65 -4.30 10.63 13.59
C GLY A 65 -3.81 11.56 12.47
N TYR A 66 -3.50 11.02 11.28
CA TYR A 66 -3.00 11.81 10.16
C TYR A 66 -4.13 12.54 9.43
N SER A 67 -3.90 13.81 9.08
CA SER A 67 -4.88 14.66 8.42
C SER A 67 -4.94 14.39 6.91
N TRP A 68 -5.47 13.23 6.53
CA TRP A 68 -5.51 12.78 5.12
C TRP A 68 -6.21 13.75 4.17
N TYR A 69 -7.21 14.49 4.64
CA TYR A 69 -7.94 15.47 3.83
C TYR A 69 -7.10 16.71 3.45
N GLN A 70 -5.95 16.92 4.08
CA GLN A 70 -5.01 17.99 3.73
C GLN A 70 -3.98 17.54 2.68
N LEU A 71 -3.92 16.23 2.41
CA LEU A 71 -2.99 15.65 1.44
C LEU A 71 -3.68 15.55 0.07
N VAL A 72 -3.03 16.10 -0.95
CA VAL A 72 -3.44 15.84 -2.33
C VAL A 72 -3.10 14.38 -2.65
N PRO A 73 -4.07 13.56 -3.11
CA PRO A 73 -3.79 12.18 -3.47
C PRO A 73 -2.74 12.11 -4.59
N PRO A 74 -1.83 11.13 -4.56
CA PRO A 74 -0.82 11.00 -5.58
C PRO A 74 -1.43 10.65 -6.94
N THR A 75 -0.71 11.02 -8.00
CA THR A 75 -1.04 10.58 -9.35
C THR A 75 -0.62 9.13 -9.58
N ILE A 76 -1.12 8.55 -10.67
CA ILE A 76 -0.75 7.19 -11.10
C ILE A 76 0.77 7.14 -11.41
N GLU A 77 1.31 8.20 -11.99
CA GLU A 77 2.71 8.34 -12.34
C GLU A 77 3.59 8.33 -11.08
N GLU A 78 3.25 9.12 -10.07
CA GLU A 78 3.98 9.18 -8.79
C GLU A 78 3.99 7.82 -8.07
N LEU A 79 2.85 7.13 -8.04
CA LEU A 79 2.74 5.78 -7.50
C LEU A 79 3.61 4.77 -8.27
N ASN A 80 3.69 4.90 -9.59
CA ASN A 80 4.52 4.04 -10.43
C ASN A 80 6.01 4.32 -10.26
N GLU A 81 6.40 5.57 -10.11
CA GLU A 81 7.79 5.99 -9.91
C GLU A 81 8.34 5.49 -8.58
N ALA A 82 7.59 5.69 -7.48
CA ALA A 82 7.96 5.19 -6.16
C ALA A 82 8.21 3.67 -6.17
N ASP A 83 7.33 2.90 -6.82
CA ASP A 83 7.47 1.45 -6.89
C ASP A 83 8.65 0.99 -7.77
N LYS A 84 8.87 1.65 -8.91
CA LYS A 84 10.03 1.38 -9.77
C LYS A 84 11.34 1.69 -9.06
N ALA A 85 11.42 2.83 -8.37
CA ALA A 85 12.61 3.23 -7.62
C ALA A 85 12.97 2.18 -6.56
N ARG A 86 11.98 1.68 -5.81
CA ARG A 86 12.22 0.66 -4.77
C ARG A 86 12.59 -0.70 -5.33
N LYS A 87 11.93 -1.15 -6.42
CA LYS A 87 12.31 -2.40 -7.12
C LYS A 87 13.72 -2.33 -7.68
N ASN A 88 14.12 -1.18 -8.22
CA ASN A 88 15.48 -0.96 -8.72
C ASN A 88 16.51 -0.98 -7.60
N ALA A 89 16.22 -0.37 -6.44
CA ALA A 89 17.09 -0.43 -5.28
C ALA A 89 17.31 -1.87 -4.79
N LYS A 90 16.24 -2.68 -4.73
CA LYS A 90 16.33 -4.10 -4.34
C LYS A 90 17.11 -4.96 -5.33
N LYS A 91 17.19 -4.58 -6.61
CA LYS A 91 17.97 -5.31 -7.63
C LYS A 91 19.47 -5.03 -7.54
N ARG A 92 19.87 -3.95 -6.85
CA ARG A 92 21.27 -3.47 -6.77
C ARG A 92 21.99 -3.87 -5.48
N GLY A 93 21.27 -4.40 -4.50
CA GLY A 93 21.82 -4.96 -3.25
C GLY A 93 21.63 -6.46 -3.21
#